data_AF-A0AAD0HPC2-F1
#
_entry.id   AF-A0AAD0HPC2-F1
#
_cell.length_a   1.000
_cell.length_b   1.000
_cell.length_c   1.000
_cell.angle_alpha   90.00
_cell.angle_beta   90.00
_cell.angle_gamma   90.00
#
_symmetry.space_group_name_H-M   'P 1'
#
loop_
_entity.id
_entity.type
_entity.pdbx_description
1 polymer ?
#
loop_
_entity_poly.entity_id
_entity_poly.type
_entity_poly.pdbx_seq_one_letter_code
_entity_poly.pdbx_strand_id
1 'polypeptide(L)' 'MKMTIEVYLKMRNNGKTLEEIQRDKALSEGTVHTLELGYQCYLKRLPLDQAIEIVKEVSL' A
#
# COMPACT_ATOMS: atom_id res chain seq x y z
N MET A 1 15.27 -1.78 10.65
CA MET A 1 13.95 -2.44 10.86
C MET A 1 13.35 -2.67 9.48
N LYS A 2 13.08 -3.93 9.10
CA LYS A 2 12.56 -4.27 7.77
C LYS A 2 11.13 -3.74 7.62
N MET A 3 10.79 -3.19 6.45
CA MET A 3 9.43 -2.77 6.14
C MET A 3 8.54 -4.00 5.93
N THR A 4 7.46 -4.10 6.70
CA THR A 4 6.41 -5.14 6.55
C THR A 4 5.04 -4.47 6.41
N ILE A 5 4.04 -5.23 5.98
CA ILE A 5 2.68 -4.70 5.81
C ILE A 5 2.07 -4.27 7.14
N GLU A 6 2.36 -4.96 8.25
CA GLU A 6 1.87 -4.61 9.58
C GLU A 6 2.46 -3.28 10.07
N VAL A 7 3.75 -3.05 9.78
CA VAL A 7 4.41 -1.78 10.09
C VAL A 7 3.80 -0.65 9.26
N TYR A 8 3.56 -0.90 7.97
CA TYR A 8 2.91 0.06 7.07
C TYR A 8 1.50 0.42 7.55
N LEU A 9 0.67 -0.58 7.86
CA LEU A 9 -0.68 -0.43 8.43
C LEU A 9 -0.66 0.46 9.68
N LYS A 10 0.25 0.20 10.62
CA LYS A 10 0.38 1.00 11.84
C LYS A 10 0.72 2.46 11.53
N MET A 11 1.61 2.73 10.57
CA MET A 11 1.97 4.09 10.19
C MET A 11 0.79 4.83 9.52
N ARG A 12 0.07 4.18 8.60
CA ARG A 12 -1.12 4.76 7.95
C ARG A 12 -2.25 5.02 8.95
N ASN A 13 -2.51 4.07 9.86
CA ASN A 13 -3.52 4.22 10.92
C ASN A 13 -3.18 5.35 11.91
N ASN A 14 -1.89 5.67 12.07
CA ASN A 14 -1.42 6.81 12.86
C ASN A 14 -1.50 8.15 12.09
N GLY A 15 -2.10 8.16 10.89
CA GLY A 15 -2.33 9.36 10.09
C GLY A 15 -1.20 9.75 9.14
N LYS A 16 -0.11 8.98 9.07
CA LYS A 16 0.99 9.28 8.15
C LYS A 16 0.57 9.13 6.70
N THR A 17 1.00 10.03 5.84
CA THR A 17 0.77 9.92 4.39
C THR A 17 1.71 8.91 3.72
N LEU A 18 1.41 8.56 2.48
CA LEU A 18 2.23 7.66 1.68
C LEU A 18 3.63 8.25 1.46
N GLU A 19 3.71 9.54 1.16
CA GLU A 19 4.96 10.28 0.90
C GLU A 19 5.82 10.39 2.15
N GLU A 20 5.21 10.58 3.32
CA GLU A 20 5.90 10.57 4.61
C GLU A 20 6.52 9.19 4.88
N ILE A 21 5.75 8.11 4.66
CA ILE A 21 6.25 6.75 4.86
C ILE A 21 7.37 6.42 3.87
N GLN A 22 7.22 6.79 2.60
CA GLN A 22 8.23 6.58 1.57
C GLN A 22 9.55 7.25 1.95
N ARG A 23 9.49 8.51 2.40
CA ARG A 23 10.66 9.31 2.81
C ARG A 23 11.32 8.74 4.07
N ASP A 24 10.54 8.49 5.13
CA ASP A 24 11.02 8.03 6.43
C ASP A 24 11.71 6.66 6.36
N LYS A 25 11.32 5.86 5.38
CA LYS A 25 11.75 4.46 5.24
C LYS A 25 12.59 4.23 3.99
N ALA A 26 12.92 5.30 3.25
CA ALA A 26 13.68 5.28 2.01
C ALA A 26 13.20 4.18 1.05
N LEU A 27 11.88 4.10 0.86
CA LEU A 27 11.26 3.10 -0.02
C LEU A 27 11.31 3.57 -1.47
N SER A 28 11.47 2.62 -2.39
CA SER A 28 11.18 2.89 -3.79
C SER A 28 9.69 3.18 -3.99
N GLU A 29 9.37 3.95 -5.02
CA GLU A 29 7.99 4.27 -5.41
C GLU A 29 7.15 3.00 -5.59
N GLY A 30 7.63 2.02 -6.38
CA GLY A 30 6.92 0.76 -6.56
C GLY A 30 6.67 -0.01 -5.27
N THR A 31 7.61 0.04 -4.30
CA THR A 31 7.43 -0.62 -3.00
C THR A 31 6.32 0.04 -2.19
N VAL A 32 6.32 1.38 -2.10
CA VAL A 32 5.33 2.09 -1.30
C VAL A 32 3.93 1.97 -1.91
N HIS A 33 3.81 1.99 -3.25
CA HIS A 33 2.53 1.76 -3.92
C HIS A 33 2.01 0.33 -3.76
N THR A 34 2.89 -0.67 -3.75
CA THR A 34 2.50 -2.06 -3.46
C THR A 34 1.95 -2.20 -2.04
N LEU A 35 2.58 -1.54 -1.06
CA LEU A 35 2.10 -1.50 0.32
C LEU A 35 0.77 -0.76 0.44
N GLU A 36 0.60 0.36 -0.26
CA GLU A 36 -0.66 1.10 -0.29
C GLU A 36 -1.79 0.28 -0.94
N LEU A 37 -1.51 -0.45 -2.03
CA LEU A 37 -2.48 -1.36 -2.63
C LEU A 37 -2.95 -2.41 -1.62
N GLY A 38 -2.01 -3.06 -0.92
CA GLY A 38 -2.32 -4.02 0.14
C GLY A 38 -3.15 -3.38 1.28
N TYR A 39 -2.81 -2.16 1.69
CA TYR A 39 -3.54 -1.40 2.69
C TYR A 39 -4.99 -1.11 2.26
N GLN A 40 -5.20 -0.66 1.01
CA GLN A 40 -6.54 -0.39 0.49
C GLN A 40 -7.39 -1.67 0.35
N CYS A 41 -6.78 -2.78 -0.07
CA CYS A 41 -7.43 -4.08 -0.12
C CYS A 41 -7.91 -4.51 1.27
N TYR A 42 -7.05 -4.35 2.30
CA TYR A 42 -7.40 -4.62 3.69
C TYR A 42 -8.59 -3.77 4.17
N LEU A 43 -8.55 -2.45 3.96
CA LEU A 43 -9.63 -1.54 4.39
C LEU A 43 -10.97 -1.85 3.73
N LYS A 44 -10.95 -2.14 2.42
CA LYS A 44 -12.15 -2.40 1.63
C LYS A 44 -12.62 -3.85 1.73
N ARG A 45 -11.89 -4.72 2.44
CA ARG A 45 -12.09 -6.18 2.45
C ARG A 45 -12.17 -6.75 1.02
N LEU A 46 -11.35 -6.19 0.13
CA LEU A 46 -11.27 -6.59 -1.25
C LEU A 46 -10.12 -7.60 -1.40
N PRO A 47 -10.38 -8.80 -1.93
CA PRO A 47 -9.32 -9.75 -2.27
C PRO A 47 -8.32 -9.13 -3.27
N LEU A 48 -7.03 -9.40 -3.08
CA LEU A 48 -5.97 -8.78 -3.90
C LEU A 48 -6.07 -9.18 -5.37
N ASP A 49 -6.46 -10.43 -5.65
CA ASP A 49 -6.75 -10.94 -6.99
C ASP A 49 -7.83 -10.10 -7.69
N GLN A 50 -8.94 -9.79 -7.00
CA GLN A 50 -9.98 -8.92 -7.55
C GLN A 50 -9.50 -7.48 -7.76
N ALA A 51 -8.70 -6.95 -6.84
CA ALA A 51 -8.13 -5.61 -6.99
C ALA A 51 -7.21 -5.50 -8.21
N ILE A 52 -6.44 -6.55 -8.49
CA ILE A 52 -5.56 -6.62 -9.67
C ILE A 52 -6.37 -6.63 -10.97
N GLU A 53 -7.48 -7.37 -11.02
CA GLU A 53 -8.34 -7.41 -12.21
C GLU A 53 -8.90 -6.02 -12.55
N ILE A 54 -9.35 -5.25 -11.55
CA ILE A 54 -9.83 -3.87 -11.75
C ILE A 54 -8.73 -2.97 -12.35
N VAL A 55 -7.50 -3.09 -11.88
CA VAL A 55 -6.37 -2.28 -12.38
C VAL A 55 -6.03 -2.63 -13.85
N LYS A 56 -6.15 -3.91 -14.23
CA LYS A 56 -5.94 -4.35 -15.61
C LYS A 56 -7.00 -3.76 -16.55
N GLU A 57 -8.26 -3.69 -16.13
CA GLU A 57 -9.34 -3.13 -16.94
C GLU A 57 -9.16 -1.62 -17.20
N VAL A 58 -8.58 -0.88 -16.26
CA VAL A 58 -8.31 0.56 -16.39
C VAL A 58 -7.08 0.84 -17.30
N SER A 59 -6.25 -0.17 -17.57
CA SER A 59 -5.02 -0.04 -18.37
C SER A 59 -5.23 -0.32 -19.88
N LEU A 60 -6.45 -0.22 -20.39
CA LEU A 60 -6.83 -0.38 -21.81
C LEU A 60 -7.19 0.94 -22.48
#